data_AF-A0A194XKX2-F1
#
_entry.id   AF-A0A194XKX2-F1
#
_cell.length_a   1.000
_cell.length_b   1.000
_cell.length_c   1.000
_cell.angle_alpha   90.00
_cell.angle_beta   90.00
_cell.angle_gamma   90.00
#
_symmetry.space_group_name_H-M   'P 1'
#
loop_
_entity.id
_entity.type
_entity.pdbx_description
1 polymer ?
#
loop_
_entity_poly.entity_id
_entity_poly.type
_entity_poly.pdbx_seq_one_letter_code
_entity_poly.pdbx_strand_id
1 'polypeptide(L)'
;MRSPPLLPPPHPSPPLQRTTPQQQRGGSRRSDSTDFLPSDYGAPLVGWPGEWWLNTSSPNVRSIMLKRLDLAATKGCDGVDPDNIDGFKNDNGLNLTRAGAINYITFLSEAAHARNVSMGLKNRGDLVKEVIDEVEYAVNEQCVKYRECKIYQPLVASNKPVFHIEYEFDEFHHQRHRERRCLDADLRLQAGRQFLHDFEKCVIG
;
A
#
# COMPACT_ATOMS: atom_id res chain seq x y z
N MET A 1 18.11 -33.06 -62.56
CA MET A 1 17.58 -32.09 -61.58
C MET A 1 17.96 -32.60 -60.19
N ARG A 2 18.76 -31.85 -59.41
CA ARG A 2 19.19 -32.27 -58.06
C ARG A 2 18.22 -31.71 -57.03
N SER A 3 17.68 -32.57 -56.18
CA SER A 3 16.78 -32.19 -55.08
C SER A 3 17.48 -31.28 -54.07
N PRO A 4 16.77 -30.31 -53.46
CA PRO A 4 17.34 -29.47 -52.43
C PRO A 4 17.61 -30.26 -51.14
N PRO A 5 18.61 -29.85 -50.34
CA PRO A 5 18.93 -30.54 -49.09
C PRO A 5 17.85 -30.30 -48.04
N LEU A 6 17.50 -31.36 -47.31
CA LEU A 6 16.56 -31.33 -46.20
C LEU A 6 17.13 -30.54 -45.02
N LEU A 7 16.32 -29.65 -44.45
CA LEU A 7 16.66 -28.91 -43.23
C LEU A 7 16.78 -29.86 -42.03
N PRO A 8 17.72 -29.63 -41.11
CA PRO A 8 17.83 -30.43 -39.90
C PRO A 8 16.61 -30.23 -38.98
N PRO A 9 16.25 -31.25 -38.17
CA PRO A 9 15.12 -31.15 -37.24
C PRO A 9 15.38 -30.09 -36.15
N PRO A 10 14.32 -29.45 -35.62
CA PRO A 10 14.46 -28.47 -34.56
C PRO A 10 15.05 -29.11 -33.30
N HIS A 11 16.00 -28.41 -32.66
CA HIS A 11 16.57 -28.84 -31.38
C HIS A 11 15.48 -28.93 -30.30
N PRO A 12 15.53 -29.95 -29.42
CA PRO A 12 14.59 -30.05 -28.31
C PRO A 12 14.77 -28.86 -27.37
N SER A 13 13.66 -28.21 -27.03
CA SER A 13 13.65 -27.14 -26.03
C SER A 13 14.18 -27.67 -24.70
N PRO A 14 15.00 -26.89 -23.96
CA PRO A 14 15.48 -27.30 -22.66
C PRO A 14 14.28 -27.53 -21.72
N PRO A 15 14.35 -28.51 -20.80
CA PRO A 15 13.29 -28.75 -19.84
C PRO A 15 13.07 -27.49 -18.99
N LEU A 16 11.81 -27.11 -18.81
CA LEU A 16 11.41 -26.05 -17.88
C LEU A 16 11.99 -26.37 -16.50
N GLN A 17 12.94 -25.56 -16.05
CA GLN A 17 13.50 -25.68 -14.71
C GLN A 17 12.37 -25.50 -13.70
N ARG A 18 12.11 -26.51 -12.85
CA ARG A 18 11.17 -26.38 -11.74
C ARG A 18 11.74 -25.37 -10.75
N THR A 19 11.17 -24.18 -10.75
CA THR A 19 11.42 -23.16 -9.74
C THR A 19 11.03 -23.72 -8.36
N THR A 20 11.88 -23.52 -7.35
CA THR A 20 11.57 -23.90 -5.96
C THR A 20 10.37 -23.09 -5.44
N PRO A 21 9.67 -23.54 -4.37
CA PRO A 21 8.60 -22.76 -3.73
C PRO A 21 9.02 -21.37 -3.21
N GLN A 22 10.32 -21.10 -3.16
CA GLN A 22 10.91 -19.79 -2.89
C GLN A 22 10.88 -18.87 -4.12
N GLN A 23 11.12 -19.40 -5.32
CA GLN A 23 11.04 -18.62 -6.57
C GLN A 23 9.61 -18.34 -7.03
N GLN A 24 8.61 -19.12 -6.59
CA GLN A 24 7.19 -18.83 -6.85
C GLN A 24 6.61 -17.72 -5.96
N ARG A 25 7.38 -17.26 -4.96
CA ARG A 25 7.04 -16.12 -4.10
C ARG A 25 7.78 -14.83 -4.50
N GLY A 26 8.39 -14.81 -5.68
CA GLY A 26 8.97 -13.61 -6.27
C GLY A 26 7.90 -12.80 -6.99
N GLY A 27 7.19 -11.94 -6.26
CA GLY A 27 6.11 -11.11 -6.80
C GLY A 27 6.23 -9.61 -6.50
N SER A 28 6.96 -9.24 -5.45
CA SER A 28 7.18 -7.83 -5.15
C SER A 28 8.28 -7.26 -6.04
N ARG A 29 7.96 -6.20 -6.80
CA ARG A 29 8.93 -5.45 -7.63
C ARG A 29 9.91 -4.62 -6.81
N ARG A 30 9.87 -4.71 -5.47
CA ARG A 30 10.78 -4.00 -4.57
C ARG A 30 12.13 -4.72 -4.49
N SER A 31 13.21 -3.93 -4.48
CA SER A 31 14.58 -4.45 -4.38
C SER A 31 14.89 -5.14 -3.04
N ASP A 32 14.11 -4.87 -2.00
CA ASP A 32 14.24 -5.46 -0.66
C ASP A 32 13.34 -6.68 -0.45
N SER A 33 12.67 -7.17 -1.50
CA SER A 33 11.73 -8.31 -1.41
C SER A 33 12.37 -9.60 -0.89
N THR A 34 13.69 -9.77 -1.09
CA THR A 34 14.46 -10.92 -0.61
C THR A 34 14.81 -10.87 0.88
N ASP A 35 14.60 -9.73 1.55
CA ASP A 35 14.88 -9.59 2.99
C ASP A 35 13.80 -10.25 3.87
N PHE A 36 12.61 -10.48 3.32
CA PHE A 36 11.50 -11.14 4.03
C PHE A 36 11.71 -12.64 4.14
N LEU A 37 11.47 -13.17 5.34
CA LEU A 37 11.53 -14.60 5.61
C LEU A 37 10.23 -15.29 5.18
N PRO A 38 10.26 -16.60 4.85
CA PRO A 38 9.04 -17.35 4.55
C PRO A 38 7.97 -17.27 5.64
N SER A 39 8.37 -17.11 6.90
CA SER A 39 7.48 -16.96 8.07
C SER A 39 6.84 -15.58 8.22
N ASP A 40 7.31 -14.59 7.47
CA ASP A 40 6.74 -13.24 7.48
C ASP A 40 5.48 -13.15 6.63
N TYR A 41 5.29 -14.09 5.72
CA TYR A 41 4.21 -14.09 4.74
C TYR A 41 2.97 -14.85 5.23
N GLY A 42 1.81 -14.25 4.94
CA GLY A 42 0.49 -14.85 5.09
C GLY A 42 -0.09 -15.30 3.76
N ALA A 43 -1.41 -15.20 3.66
CA ALA A 43 -2.15 -15.48 2.43
C ALA A 43 -1.85 -14.45 1.33
N PRO A 44 -1.95 -14.83 0.04
CA PRO A 44 -1.88 -13.89 -1.08
C PRO A 44 -2.95 -12.80 -0.98
N LEU A 45 -2.60 -11.59 -1.40
CA LEU A 45 -3.54 -10.47 -1.49
C LEU A 45 -4.46 -10.67 -2.71
N VAL A 46 -5.76 -10.80 -2.45
CA VAL A 46 -6.75 -11.03 -3.52
C VAL A 46 -6.82 -9.80 -4.43
N GLY A 47 -6.70 -10.04 -5.75
CA GLY A 47 -6.71 -8.98 -6.76
C GLY A 47 -5.33 -8.43 -7.13
N TRP A 48 -4.29 -8.80 -6.38
CA TRP A 48 -2.92 -8.28 -6.56
C TRP A 48 -1.92 -9.45 -6.67
N PRO A 49 -1.76 -10.04 -7.87
CA PRO A 49 -0.86 -11.17 -8.07
C PRO A 49 0.59 -10.83 -7.71
N GLY A 50 1.19 -11.62 -6.83
CA GLY A 50 2.55 -11.38 -6.35
C GLY A 50 2.64 -10.47 -5.12
N GLU A 51 1.51 -10.18 -4.47
CA GLU A 51 1.45 -9.54 -3.16
C GLU A 51 0.89 -10.49 -2.11
N TRP A 52 1.33 -10.32 -0.87
CA TRP A 52 1.00 -11.18 0.26
C TRP A 52 0.81 -10.34 1.51
N TRP A 53 -0.07 -10.78 2.40
CA TRP A 53 -0.15 -10.22 3.74
C TRP A 53 1.14 -10.46 4.52
N LEU A 54 1.51 -9.51 5.37
CA LEU A 54 2.69 -9.60 6.21
C LEU A 54 2.32 -9.75 7.69
N ASN A 55 3.13 -10.51 8.42
CA ASN A 55 3.06 -10.60 9.87
C ASN A 55 3.61 -9.31 10.49
N THR A 56 2.73 -8.37 10.83
CA THR A 56 3.09 -7.05 11.37
C THR A 56 3.71 -7.07 12.78
N SER A 57 3.66 -8.22 13.45
CA SER A 57 4.35 -8.45 14.72
C SER A 57 5.76 -9.05 14.54
N SER A 58 6.11 -9.50 13.33
CA SER A 58 7.43 -10.06 13.06
C SER A 58 8.53 -9.01 13.26
N PRO A 59 9.55 -9.30 14.09
CA PRO A 59 10.72 -8.42 14.20
C PRO A 59 11.43 -8.20 12.85
N ASN A 60 11.42 -9.19 11.96
CA ASN A 60 12.04 -9.06 10.64
C ASN A 60 11.25 -8.07 9.76
N VAL A 61 9.92 -8.21 9.69
CA VAL A 61 9.05 -7.26 8.98
C VAL A 61 9.27 -5.84 9.52
N ARG A 62 9.25 -5.68 10.84
CA ARG A 62 9.49 -4.37 11.46
C ARG A 62 10.86 -3.79 11.12
N SER A 63 11.91 -4.60 11.14
CA SER A 63 13.26 -4.16 10.73
C SER A 63 13.30 -3.70 9.28
N ILE A 64 12.65 -4.41 8.36
CA ILE A 64 12.55 -4.01 6.94
C ILE A 64 11.82 -2.67 6.81
N MET A 65 10.73 -2.46 7.55
CA MET A 65 9.98 -1.21 7.51
C MET A 65 10.80 -0.04 8.08
N LEU A 66 11.62 -0.25 9.11
CA LEU A 66 12.55 0.76 9.59
C LEU A 66 13.55 1.16 8.50
N LYS A 67 14.11 0.19 7.74
CA LYS A 67 14.99 0.49 6.60
C LYS A 67 14.26 1.29 5.51
N ARG A 68 12.97 1.00 5.26
CA ARG A 68 12.16 1.77 4.32
C ARG A 68 11.90 3.20 4.79
N LEU A 69 11.69 3.40 6.10
CA LEU A 69 11.61 4.72 6.71
C LEU A 69 12.95 5.47 6.66
N ASP A 70 14.08 4.79 6.89
CA ASP A 70 15.43 5.37 6.72
C ASP A 70 15.64 5.85 5.28
N LEU A 71 15.19 5.06 4.31
CA LEU A 71 15.25 5.41 2.89
C LEU A 71 14.35 6.61 2.57
N ALA A 72 13.14 6.66 3.13
CA ALA A 72 12.22 7.79 2.96
C ALA A 72 12.85 9.09 3.48
N ALA A 73 13.41 9.06 4.69
CA ALA A 73 14.11 10.20 5.28
C ALA A 73 15.33 10.62 4.44
N THR A 74 16.14 9.65 3.99
CA THR A 74 17.31 9.92 3.14
C THR A 74 16.94 10.55 1.79
N LYS A 75 15.75 10.22 1.26
CA LYS A 75 15.21 10.83 0.04
C LYS A 75 14.57 12.20 0.26
N GLY A 76 14.45 12.66 1.51
CA GLY A 76 13.81 13.92 1.86
C GLY A 76 12.28 13.86 1.83
N CYS A 77 11.68 12.70 2.09
CA CYS A 77 10.23 12.59 2.23
C CYS A 77 9.74 13.37 3.46
N ASP A 78 8.77 14.26 3.29
CA ASP A 78 8.11 14.97 4.40
C ASP A 78 7.11 14.07 5.15
N GLY A 79 6.64 13.00 4.50
CA GLY A 79 5.73 12.03 5.08
C GLY A 79 5.70 10.71 4.31
N VAL A 80 5.15 9.68 4.94
CA VAL A 80 4.98 8.34 4.35
C VAL A 80 3.53 7.88 4.40
N ASP A 81 3.17 7.05 3.43
CA ASP A 81 1.86 6.39 3.33
C ASP A 81 2.02 4.87 3.36
N PRO A 82 1.91 4.24 4.54
CA PRO A 82 2.02 2.80 4.64
C PRO A 82 0.71 2.15 4.23
N ASP A 83 0.72 1.49 3.07
CA ASP A 83 -0.43 0.76 2.55
C ASP A 83 -0.68 -0.56 3.30
N ASN A 84 -1.84 -1.16 3.07
CA ASN A 84 -2.18 -2.52 3.52
C ASN A 84 -2.08 -2.73 5.04
N ILE A 85 -2.26 -1.68 5.86
CA ILE A 85 -2.42 -1.71 7.34
C ILE A 85 -3.71 -2.39 7.84
N ASP A 86 -4.25 -3.22 6.97
CA ASP A 86 -5.66 -3.41 6.75
C ASP A 86 -5.99 -4.93 6.84
N GLY A 87 -4.95 -5.77 6.85
CA GLY A 87 -5.01 -7.23 6.77
C GLY A 87 -5.86 -7.92 7.86
N PHE A 88 -6.09 -7.29 9.02
CA PHE A 88 -6.95 -7.86 10.06
C PHE A 88 -8.43 -8.03 9.66
N LYS A 89 -8.87 -7.37 8.57
CA LYS A 89 -10.22 -7.55 7.99
C LYS A 89 -10.25 -8.49 6.79
N ASN A 90 -9.10 -9.04 6.41
CA ASN A 90 -8.96 -9.89 5.24
C ASN A 90 -8.62 -11.32 5.66
N ASP A 91 -8.87 -12.28 4.77
CA ASP A 91 -8.34 -13.63 4.92
C ASP A 91 -6.83 -13.60 4.71
N ASN A 92 -6.11 -13.38 5.81
CA ASN A 92 -4.68 -13.08 5.82
C ASN A 92 -3.80 -14.28 6.18
N GLY A 93 -4.37 -15.37 6.70
CA GLY A 93 -3.61 -16.56 7.11
C GLY A 93 -2.64 -16.37 8.29
N LEU A 94 -2.69 -15.23 8.99
CA LEU A 94 -1.76 -14.84 10.07
C LEU A 94 -2.48 -14.49 11.38
N ASN A 95 -3.81 -14.64 11.43
CA ASN A 95 -4.64 -14.21 12.57
C ASN A 95 -4.40 -12.74 12.96
N LEU A 96 -4.19 -11.85 11.98
CA LEU A 96 -4.03 -10.42 12.24
C LEU A 96 -5.27 -9.87 12.94
N THR A 97 -5.06 -9.04 13.96
CA THR A 97 -6.14 -8.48 14.79
C THR A 97 -6.17 -6.95 14.69
N ARG A 98 -7.32 -6.36 15.03
CA ARG A 98 -7.48 -4.89 15.13
C ARG A 98 -6.45 -4.27 16.09
N ALA A 99 -6.23 -4.89 17.25
CA ALA A 99 -5.23 -4.45 18.21
C ALA A 99 -3.81 -4.55 17.66
N GLY A 100 -3.50 -5.60 16.90
CA GLY A 100 -2.24 -5.74 16.18
C GLY A 100 -2.03 -4.66 15.12
N ALA A 101 -3.09 -4.26 14.41
CA ALA A 101 -3.03 -3.17 13.44
C ALA A 101 -2.76 -1.82 14.12
N ILE A 102 -3.46 -1.50 15.22
CA ILE A 102 -3.21 -0.28 16.02
C ILE A 102 -1.76 -0.27 16.51
N ASN A 103 -1.28 -1.38 17.11
CA ASN A 103 0.10 -1.46 17.58
C ASN A 103 1.13 -1.28 16.46
N TYR A 104 0.84 -1.78 15.26
CA TYR A 104 1.72 -1.61 14.12
C TYR A 104 1.71 -0.18 13.58
N ILE A 105 0.56 0.49 13.55
CA ILE A 105 0.44 1.91 13.20
C ILE A 105 1.23 2.77 14.17
N THR A 106 1.06 2.58 15.48
CA THR A 106 1.84 3.29 16.52
C THR A 106 3.34 3.06 16.33
N PHE A 107 3.77 1.81 16.09
CA PHE A 107 5.18 1.52 15.82
C PHE A 107 5.73 2.28 14.60
N LEU A 108 4.98 2.33 13.50
CA LEU A 108 5.40 3.05 12.29
C LEU A 108 5.40 4.57 12.50
N SER A 109 4.39 5.10 13.20
CA SER A 109 4.29 6.50 13.62
C SER A 109 5.52 6.93 14.41
N GLU A 110 5.81 6.26 15.53
CA GLU A 110 6.96 6.56 16.38
C GLU A 110 8.28 6.50 15.60
N ALA A 111 8.43 5.50 14.73
CA ALA A 111 9.61 5.33 13.89
C ALA A 111 9.74 6.42 12.81
N ALA A 112 8.65 6.87 12.22
CA ALA A 112 8.63 7.96 11.25
C ALA A 112 8.96 9.29 11.93
N HIS A 113 8.34 9.58 13.08
CA HIS A 113 8.60 10.78 13.87
C HIS A 113 10.05 10.86 14.37
N ALA A 114 10.64 9.74 14.78
CA ALA A 114 12.07 9.68 15.12
C ALA A 114 13.01 10.07 13.96
N ARG A 115 12.50 10.08 12.73
CA ARG A 115 13.21 10.47 11.51
C ARG A 115 12.76 11.83 10.97
N ASN A 116 11.93 12.57 11.71
CA ASN A 116 11.26 13.80 11.27
C ASN A 116 10.40 13.61 10.01
N VAL A 117 9.78 12.44 9.86
CA VAL A 117 8.88 12.11 8.75
C VAL A 117 7.46 11.95 9.29
N SER A 118 6.48 12.57 8.63
CA SER A 118 5.06 12.47 9.00
C SER A 118 4.47 11.10 8.62
N MET A 119 3.46 10.65 9.35
CA MET A 119 2.80 9.35 9.16
C MET A 119 1.36 9.52 8.65
N GLY A 120 1.02 8.83 7.57
CA GLY A 120 -0.33 8.77 7.01
C GLY A 120 -1.12 7.52 7.44
N LEU A 121 -2.45 7.64 7.53
CA LEU A 121 -3.37 6.51 7.63
C LEU A 121 -3.97 6.16 6.26
N LYS A 122 -3.50 5.08 5.63
CA LYS A 122 -4.08 4.58 4.37
C LYS A 122 -5.39 3.84 4.61
N ASN A 123 -6.45 4.31 3.96
CA ASN A 123 -7.81 3.81 4.10
C ASN A 123 -8.22 3.72 5.57
N ARG A 124 -8.78 2.58 6.01
CA ARG A 124 -9.07 2.24 7.42
C ARG A 124 -9.66 3.37 8.26
N GLY A 125 -10.66 4.05 7.69
CA GLY A 125 -11.42 5.08 8.40
C GLY A 125 -12.01 4.62 9.73
N ASP A 126 -12.28 3.32 9.87
CA ASP A 126 -12.79 2.75 11.11
C ASP A 126 -11.79 2.72 12.25
N LEU A 127 -10.48 2.84 12.00
CA LEU A 127 -9.43 2.94 13.02
C LEU A 127 -9.16 4.38 13.45
N VAL A 128 -9.74 5.37 12.77
CA VAL A 128 -9.38 6.79 12.94
C VAL A 128 -9.42 7.20 14.41
N LYS A 129 -10.46 6.81 15.16
CA LYS A 129 -10.59 7.23 16.56
C LYS A 129 -9.49 6.69 17.47
N GLU A 130 -8.95 5.52 17.15
CA GLU A 130 -7.92 4.86 17.94
C GLU A 130 -6.50 5.32 17.60
N VAL A 131 -6.27 5.85 16.40
CA VAL A 131 -4.94 6.22 15.91
C VAL A 131 -4.84 7.69 15.51
N ILE A 132 -5.85 8.50 15.79
CA ILE A 132 -5.89 9.91 15.38
C ILE A 132 -4.69 10.67 15.89
N ASP A 133 -4.18 10.36 17.08
CA ASP A 133 -3.02 11.03 17.67
C ASP A 133 -1.68 10.53 17.11
N GLU A 134 -1.68 9.42 16.37
CA GLU A 134 -0.49 8.76 15.80
C GLU A 134 -0.23 9.15 14.34
N VAL A 135 -1.15 9.85 13.69
CA VAL A 135 -1.06 10.14 12.25
C VAL A 135 -1.26 11.62 11.98
N GLU A 136 -0.56 12.16 10.99
CA GLU A 136 -0.68 13.57 10.60
C GLU A 136 -1.81 13.77 9.58
N TYR A 137 -2.16 12.73 8.82
CA TYR A 137 -3.16 12.78 7.76
C TYR A 137 -3.74 11.39 7.46
N ALA A 138 -4.77 11.33 6.63
CA ALA A 138 -5.22 10.08 6.00
C ALA A 138 -5.14 10.16 4.48
N VAL A 139 -4.97 9.00 3.85
CA VAL A 139 -5.14 8.82 2.41
C VAL A 139 -6.32 7.89 2.23
N ASN A 140 -7.36 8.35 1.54
CA ASN A 140 -8.53 7.55 1.27
C ASN A 140 -8.67 7.28 -0.22
N GLU A 141 -8.97 6.03 -0.56
CA GLU A 141 -9.43 5.64 -1.87
C GLU A 141 -10.95 5.38 -1.82
N GLN A 142 -11.67 6.01 -2.74
CA GLN A 142 -13.05 5.68 -3.11
C GLN A 142 -14.14 5.85 -2.04
N CYS A 143 -13.96 6.73 -1.05
CA CYS A 143 -15.01 6.93 -0.04
C CYS A 143 -16.33 7.43 -0.62
N VAL A 144 -16.34 8.15 -1.76
CA VAL A 144 -17.58 8.61 -2.38
C VAL A 144 -18.30 7.42 -3.01
N LYS A 145 -17.58 6.58 -3.76
CA LYS A 145 -18.12 5.37 -4.37
C LYS A 145 -18.76 4.44 -3.32
N TYR A 146 -18.09 4.24 -2.20
CA TYR A 146 -18.56 3.34 -1.13
C TYR A 146 -19.43 4.03 -0.08
N ARG A 147 -19.63 5.36 -0.17
CA ARG A 147 -20.39 6.18 0.79
C ARG A 147 -19.83 6.13 2.22
N GLU A 148 -18.50 6.15 2.32
CA GLU A 148 -17.76 6.01 3.58
C GLU A 148 -17.11 7.32 4.05
N CYS A 149 -17.20 8.42 3.31
CA CYS A 149 -16.40 9.63 3.61
C CYS A 149 -16.60 10.20 5.02
N LYS A 150 -17.81 10.03 5.60
CA LYS A 150 -18.13 10.54 6.94
C LYS A 150 -17.25 9.95 8.04
N ILE A 151 -16.69 8.75 7.83
CA ILE A 151 -15.88 8.07 8.85
C ILE A 151 -14.57 8.82 9.13
N TYR A 152 -14.10 9.63 8.19
CA TYR A 152 -12.86 10.42 8.30
C TYR A 152 -13.06 11.80 8.94
N GLN A 153 -14.30 12.21 9.22
CA GLN A 153 -14.61 13.50 9.85
C GLN A 153 -13.83 13.80 11.15
N PRO A 154 -13.53 12.81 12.03
CA PRO A 154 -12.73 13.09 13.22
C PRO A 154 -11.34 13.66 12.92
N LEU A 155 -10.66 13.21 11.85
CA LEU A 155 -9.36 13.78 11.45
C LEU A 155 -9.48 15.27 11.10
N VAL A 156 -10.51 15.61 10.32
CA VAL A 156 -10.75 16.98 9.87
C VAL A 156 -11.13 17.88 11.05
N ALA A 157 -11.95 17.37 11.97
CA ALA A 157 -12.27 18.05 13.22
C ALA A 157 -11.03 18.30 14.10
N SER A 158 -10.01 17.43 14.01
CA SER A 158 -8.70 17.60 14.65
C SER A 158 -7.67 18.35 13.76
N ASN A 159 -8.12 19.05 12.72
CA ASN A 159 -7.28 19.82 11.80
C ASN A 159 -6.21 18.99 11.06
N LYS A 160 -6.51 17.70 10.80
CA LYS A 160 -5.67 16.76 10.04
C LYS A 160 -6.28 16.51 8.65
N PRO A 161 -5.53 16.67 7.54
CA PRO A 161 -6.10 16.55 6.20
C PRO A 161 -6.42 15.10 5.83
N VAL A 162 -7.36 14.94 4.89
CA VAL A 162 -7.69 13.65 4.25
C VAL A 162 -7.43 13.80 2.76
N PHE A 163 -6.34 13.20 2.27
CA PHE A 163 -6.01 13.14 0.85
C PHE A 163 -6.88 12.09 0.17
N HIS A 164 -7.82 12.53 -0.67
CA HIS A 164 -8.87 11.69 -1.23
C HIS A 164 -8.61 11.37 -2.71
N ILE A 165 -8.73 10.10 -3.07
CA ILE A 165 -8.54 9.55 -4.41
C ILE A 165 -9.85 8.87 -4.86
N GLU A 166 -10.34 9.21 -6.05
CA GLU A 166 -11.42 8.48 -6.73
C GLU A 166 -10.90 7.94 -8.06
N TYR A 167 -11.17 6.67 -8.33
CA TYR A 167 -10.86 6.05 -9.61
C TYR A 167 -12.11 6.05 -10.48
N GLU A 168 -12.18 7.02 -11.41
CA GLU A 168 -13.18 7.04 -12.47
C GLU A 168 -12.70 6.13 -13.61
N PHE A 169 -13.33 4.96 -13.75
CA PHE A 169 -13.17 4.13 -14.94
C PHE A 169 -14.46 4.23 -15.74
N ASP A 170 -14.53 5.24 -16.59
CA ASP A 170 -15.53 5.28 -17.66
C ASP A 170 -14.90 5.98 -18.87
N GLU A 171 -14.85 5.31 -20.02
CA GLU A 171 -14.31 5.88 -21.27
C GLU A 171 -15.13 7.09 -21.78
N PHE A 172 -16.25 7.44 -21.13
CA PHE A 172 -17.21 8.44 -21.57
C PHE A 172 -17.81 9.33 -20.47
N HIS A 173 -17.07 9.76 -19.44
CA HIS A 173 -17.65 10.67 -18.43
C HIS A 173 -16.79 11.87 -18.00
N HIS A 174 -16.24 12.63 -18.95
CA HIS A 174 -15.49 13.86 -18.66
C HIS A 174 -16.29 15.06 -18.12
N GLN A 175 -17.61 14.95 -17.84
CA GLN A 175 -18.43 16.15 -17.57
C GLN A 175 -19.31 16.16 -16.31
N ARG A 176 -19.32 15.18 -15.40
CA ARG A 176 -20.27 15.23 -14.25
C ARG A 176 -19.75 14.90 -12.83
N HIS A 177 -18.46 14.99 -12.56
CA HIS A 177 -17.95 14.72 -11.20
C HIS A 177 -17.27 15.89 -10.49
N ARG A 178 -17.15 17.08 -11.11
CA ARG A 178 -16.56 18.26 -10.44
C ARG A 178 -17.39 18.81 -9.27
N GLU A 179 -18.66 18.46 -9.16
CA GLU A 179 -19.57 19.05 -8.15
C GLU A 179 -19.94 18.08 -7.01
N ARG A 180 -19.58 16.79 -7.09
CA ARG A 180 -19.71 15.84 -5.97
C ARG A 180 -18.38 15.55 -5.26
N ARG A 181 -17.40 16.44 -5.43
CA ARG A 181 -16.26 16.52 -4.51
C ARG A 181 -16.84 16.72 -3.11
N CYS A 182 -16.26 16.08 -2.08
CA CYS A 182 -16.69 16.00 -0.68
C CYS A 182 -17.02 17.35 0.02
N LEU A 183 -17.90 18.15 -0.55
CA LEU A 183 -18.25 19.52 -0.18
C LEU A 183 -19.53 19.58 0.68
N ASP A 184 -20.26 18.46 0.83
CA ASP A 184 -21.48 18.41 1.63
C ASP A 184 -21.24 18.28 3.15
N ALA A 185 -20.03 18.54 3.62
CA ALA A 185 -19.76 18.77 5.05
C ALA A 185 -18.47 19.56 5.25
N ASP A 186 -18.48 20.88 4.96
CA ASP A 186 -17.53 21.88 5.47
C ASP A 186 -16.02 21.49 5.47
N LEU A 187 -15.64 20.66 4.50
CA LEU A 187 -14.35 20.02 4.38
C LEU A 187 -13.46 20.90 3.51
N ARG A 188 -12.65 21.77 4.11
CA ARG A 188 -11.50 22.37 3.43
C ARG A 188 -10.41 21.31 3.24
N LEU A 189 -10.61 20.41 2.29
CA LEU A 189 -9.57 19.50 1.83
C LEU A 189 -8.64 20.25 0.88
N GLN A 190 -7.37 20.36 1.26
CA GLN A 190 -6.32 20.81 0.35
C GLN A 190 -6.03 19.68 -0.65
N ALA A 191 -6.66 19.74 -1.82
CA ALA A 191 -6.25 18.95 -2.98
C ALA A 191 -4.95 19.54 -3.54
N GLY A 192 -3.82 19.21 -2.93
CA GLY A 192 -2.50 19.59 -3.41
C GLY A 192 -2.08 18.70 -4.59
N ARG A 193 -2.28 19.17 -5.83
CA ARG A 193 -1.76 18.50 -7.04
C ARG A 193 -0.25 18.25 -7.01
N GLN A 194 0.51 19.01 -6.22
CA GLN A 194 1.95 18.83 -6.00
C GLN A 194 2.27 17.64 -5.08
N PHE A 195 1.35 17.27 -4.19
CA PHE A 195 1.57 16.24 -3.16
C PHE A 195 1.53 14.81 -3.72
N LEU A 196 0.76 14.56 -4.79
CA LEU A 196 0.58 13.23 -5.38
C LEU A 196 1.82 12.71 -6.13
N HIS A 197 2.66 13.59 -6.69
CA HIS A 197 3.87 13.16 -7.42
C HIS A 197 5.03 12.76 -6.50
N ASP A 198 5.09 13.30 -5.28
CA ASP A 198 6.09 12.89 -4.28
C ASP A 198 5.62 11.69 -3.45
N PHE A 199 4.31 11.39 -3.48
CA PHE A 199 3.69 10.29 -2.76
C PHE A 199 4.20 8.91 -3.18
N GLU A 200 4.30 8.61 -4.47
CA GLU A 200 4.79 7.30 -4.96
C GLU A 200 6.20 6.97 -4.47
N LYS A 201 7.04 7.99 -4.21
CA LYS A 201 8.41 7.80 -3.72
C LYS A 201 8.46 7.44 -2.23
N CYS A 202 7.39 7.73 -1.48
CA CYS A 202 7.31 7.65 -0.02
C CYS A 202 6.22 6.65 0.46
N VAL A 203 5.64 5.84 -0.43
CA VAL A 203 4.86 4.65 -0.07
C VAL A 203 5.80 3.53 0.39
N ILE A 204 5.66 3.09 1.63
CA ILE A 204 6.56 2.10 2.27
C ILE A 204 5.94 0.71 2.50
N GLY A 205 4.71 0.48 2.02
CA GLY A 205 4.05 -0.84 1.94
C GLY A 205 4.63 -1.72 0.85
#